data_AF-A0A1V5NG93-F1
#
_entry.id   AF-A0A1V5NG93-F1
#
_cell.length_a   1.000
_cell.length_b   1.000
_cell.length_c   1.000
_cell.angle_alpha   90.00
_cell.angle_beta   90.00
_cell.angle_gamma   90.00
#
_symmetry.space_group_name_H-M   'P 1'
#
loop_
_entity.id
_entity.type
_entity.pdbx_description
1 polymer ?
#
loop_
_entity_poly.entity_id
_entity_poly.type
_entity_poly.pdbx_seq_one_letter_code
_entity_poly.pdbx_strand_id
1 'polypeptide(L)'
;MIKGEVERLGGQTIAFESKELLDMTSPFQYTAENLDRDRVVKNAITQHAFEHFNHAAYAALAEAARYYNEPETAQVCEAIMSQDMEMAEMVESKLPEIVKQFLSSQQR
;
A
#
# COMPACT_ATOMS: atom_id res chain seq x y z
N MET A 1 2.31 15.65 -3.89
CA MET A 1 1.74 16.08 -2.60
C MET A 1 2.77 15.97 -1.49
N ILE A 2 3.17 14.78 -1.04
CA ILE A 2 4.16 14.60 0.05
C ILE A 2 5.55 15.21 -0.19
N LYS A 3 6.10 15.06 -1.40
CA LYS A 3 7.43 15.65 -1.70
C LYS A 3 7.46 17.16 -1.41
N GLY A 4 6.38 17.88 -1.73
CA GLY A 4 6.26 19.31 -1.46
C GLY A 4 6.22 19.61 0.04
N GLU A 5 5.54 18.78 0.85
CA GLU A 5 5.54 18.92 2.32
C GLU A 5 6.93 18.67 2.91
N VAL A 6 7.63 17.64 2.43
CA VAL A 6 8.99 17.33 2.87
C VAL A 6 9.94 18.49 2.56
N GLU A 7 9.86 19.05 1.35
CA GLU A 7 10.68 20.21 0.95
C GLU A 7 10.30 21.48 1.73
N ARG A 8 9.00 21.71 1.99
CA ARG A 8 8.49 22.85 2.78
C ARG A 8 9.03 22.84 4.21
N LEU A 9 9.15 21.66 4.82
CA LEU A 9 9.71 21.46 6.16
C LEU A 9 11.26 21.44 6.17
N GLY A 10 11.91 21.71 5.03
CA GLY A 10 13.38 21.71 4.90
C GLY A 10 14.00 20.31 4.86
N GLY A 11 13.19 19.27 4.68
CA GLY A 11 13.62 17.88 4.51
C GLY A 11 14.01 17.54 3.09
N GLN A 12 14.57 16.35 2.91
CA GLN A 12 14.87 15.78 1.60
C GLN A 12 14.17 14.43 1.47
N THR A 13 13.51 14.19 0.34
CA THR A 13 12.99 12.86 0.03
C THR A 13 14.15 11.94 -0.30
N ILE A 14 14.24 10.80 0.38
CA ILE A 14 15.15 9.72 -0.01
C ILE A 14 14.46 8.81 -1.04
N ALA A 15 15.22 8.28 -1.98
CA ALA A 15 14.74 7.20 -2.82
C ALA A 15 14.57 5.97 -1.93
N PHE A 16 13.35 5.46 -1.84
CA PHE A 16 13.10 4.19 -1.16
C PHE A 16 13.59 3.06 -2.07
N GLU A 17 14.62 2.33 -1.65
CA GLU A 17 15.09 1.14 -2.36
C GLU A 17 13.99 0.08 -2.26
N SER A 18 13.45 -0.35 -3.40
CA SER A 18 12.36 -1.34 -3.49
C SER A 18 12.66 -2.65 -2.75
N LYS A 19 13.94 -2.92 -2.47
CA LYS A 19 14.43 -4.05 -1.69
C LYS A 19 13.82 -4.14 -0.29
N GLU A 20 13.61 -3.03 0.42
CA GLU A 20 13.05 -3.06 1.79
C GLU A 20 11.56 -3.42 1.80
N LEU A 21 10.80 -2.94 0.80
CA LEU A 21 9.42 -3.35 0.56
C LEU A 21 9.33 -4.81 0.09
N LEU A 22 10.27 -5.23 -0.77
CA LEU A 22 10.44 -6.62 -1.19
C LEU A 22 10.75 -7.53 0.00
N ASP A 23 11.60 -7.11 0.93
CA ASP A 23 11.91 -7.85 2.15
C ASP A 23 10.69 -7.95 3.09
N MET A 24 9.91 -6.88 3.21
CA MET A 24 8.67 -6.86 4.00
C MET A 24 7.57 -7.76 3.41
N THR A 25 7.56 -7.94 2.09
CA THR A 25 6.65 -8.84 1.36
C THR A 25 7.25 -10.23 1.12
N SER A 26 8.53 -10.44 1.46
CA SER A 26 9.29 -11.67 1.25
C SER A 26 8.70 -12.93 1.91
N PRO A 27 8.08 -12.88 3.12
CA PRO A 27 7.38 -14.03 3.68
C PRO A 27 6.21 -14.52 2.80
N PHE A 28 5.67 -13.67 1.92
CA PHE A 28 4.62 -14.02 0.96
C PHE A 28 5.17 -14.52 -0.39
N GLN A 29 6.49 -14.46 -0.60
CA GLN A 29 7.17 -14.82 -1.86
C GLN A 29 7.94 -16.16 -1.81
N TYR A 30 7.91 -16.91 -0.71
CA TYR A 30 8.71 -18.14 -0.60
C TYR A 30 8.09 -19.33 -1.37
N THR A 31 8.88 -19.90 -2.31
CA THR A 31 8.73 -21.11 -3.17
C THR A 31 8.23 -20.92 -4.63
N ALA A 32 9.19 -20.68 -5.52
CA ALA A 32 9.02 -20.29 -6.93
C ALA A 32 8.31 -21.30 -7.87
N GLU A 33 8.11 -22.56 -7.48
CA GLU A 33 7.54 -23.57 -8.38
C GLU A 33 6.00 -23.61 -8.39
N ASN A 34 5.34 -23.09 -7.34
CA ASN A 34 3.87 -23.03 -7.23
C ASN A 34 3.30 -21.60 -7.30
N LEU A 35 4.17 -20.56 -7.27
CA LEU A 35 3.79 -19.15 -7.14
C LEU A 35 3.25 -18.50 -8.42
N ASP A 36 3.53 -19.05 -9.59
CA ASP A 36 3.17 -18.37 -10.84
C ASP A 36 1.71 -18.60 -11.25
N ARG A 37 1.04 -19.65 -10.73
CA ARG A 37 -0.35 -19.93 -11.07
C ARG A 37 -1.28 -18.89 -10.43
N ASP A 38 -1.23 -18.75 -9.11
CA ASP A 38 -2.13 -17.89 -8.33
C ASP A 38 -1.60 -16.47 -8.08
N ARG A 39 -0.54 -16.07 -8.80
CA ARG A 39 0.12 -14.75 -8.66
C ARG A 39 -0.85 -13.58 -8.70
N VAL A 40 -1.88 -13.65 -9.55
CA VAL A 40 -2.92 -12.60 -9.65
C VAL A 40 -3.74 -12.45 -8.35
N VAL A 41 -4.04 -13.56 -7.67
CA VAL A 41 -4.77 -13.57 -6.40
C VAL A 41 -3.85 -13.07 -5.28
N LYS A 42 -2.62 -13.57 -5.21
CA LYS A 42 -1.62 -13.14 -4.23
C LYS A 42 -1.33 -11.65 -4.34
N ASN A 43 -1.18 -11.12 -5.55
CA ASN A 43 -0.97 -9.69 -5.77
C ASN A 43 -2.13 -8.84 -5.26
N ALA A 44 -3.38 -9.29 -5.46
CA ALA A 44 -4.55 -8.58 -4.95
C ALA A 44 -4.59 -8.57 -3.40
N ILE A 45 -4.24 -9.69 -2.76
CA ILE A 45 -4.12 -9.78 -1.29
C ILE A 45 -3.02 -8.84 -0.79
N THR A 46 -1.84 -8.88 -1.40
CA THR A 46 -0.70 -8.03 -1.03
C THR A 46 -1.04 -6.56 -1.21
N GLN A 47 -1.72 -6.19 -2.31
CA GLN A 47 -2.15 -4.81 -2.54
C GLN A 47 -3.13 -4.35 -1.46
N HIS A 48 -4.16 -5.14 -1.14
CA HIS A 48 -5.10 -4.80 -0.07
C HIS A 48 -4.40 -4.60 1.29
N ALA A 49 -3.47 -5.50 1.65
CA ALA A 49 -2.69 -5.35 2.88
C ALA A 49 -1.79 -4.10 2.86
N PHE A 50 -1.21 -3.78 1.71
CA PHE A 50 -0.35 -2.61 1.54
C PHE A 50 -1.13 -1.29 1.68
N GLU A 51 -2.36 -1.22 1.20
CA GLU A 51 -3.21 -0.04 1.41
C GLU A 51 -3.51 0.20 2.90
N HIS A 52 -3.81 -0.86 3.66
CA HIS A 52 -3.98 -0.74 5.11
C HIS A 52 -2.69 -0.31 5.84
N PHE A 53 -1.53 -0.78 5.37
CA PHE A 53 -0.24 -0.32 5.87
C PHE A 53 -0.05 1.18 5.61
N ASN A 54 -0.32 1.66 4.39
CA ASN A 54 -0.20 3.07 4.03
C ASN A 54 -1.15 3.94 4.86
N HIS A 55 -2.42 3.52 4.99
CA HIS A 55 -3.39 4.20 5.85
C HIS A 55 -2.86 4.39 7.27
N ALA A 56 -2.34 3.32 7.89
CA ALA A 56 -1.78 3.37 9.24
C ALA A 56 -0.52 4.27 9.31
N ALA A 57 0.34 4.22 8.30
CA ALA A 57 1.53 5.07 8.22
C ALA A 57 1.16 6.56 8.13
N TYR A 58 0.19 6.93 7.30
CA TYR A 58 -0.26 8.32 7.19
C TYR A 58 -1.05 8.80 8.40
N ALA A 59 -1.78 7.92 9.08
CA ALA A 59 -2.40 8.26 10.36
C ALA A 59 -1.34 8.63 11.40
N ALA A 60 -0.25 7.86 11.50
CA ALA A 60 0.87 8.16 12.39
C ALA A 60 1.58 9.48 12.01
N LEU A 61 1.79 9.73 10.71
CA LEU A 61 2.39 10.98 10.22
C LEU A 61 1.49 12.20 10.47
N ALA A 62 0.18 12.07 10.31
CA ALA A 62 -0.77 13.14 10.61
C ALA A 62 -0.71 13.54 12.09
N GLU A 63 -0.61 12.55 12.99
CA GLU A 63 -0.46 12.80 14.43
C GLU A 63 0.87 13.47 14.75
N ALA A 64 1.97 13.02 14.14
CA ALA A 64 3.26 13.68 14.28
C ALA A 64 3.22 15.14 13.79
N ALA A 65 2.59 15.40 12.64
CA ALA A 65 2.42 16.74 12.10
C ALA A 65 1.62 17.65 13.05
N ARG A 66 0.52 17.14 13.65
CA ARG A 66 -0.22 17.86 14.70
C ARG A 66 0.67 18.20 15.90
N TYR A 67 1.45 17.24 16.38
CA TYR A 67 2.36 17.43 17.52
C TYR A 67 3.39 18.55 17.26
N TYR A 68 3.92 18.64 16.04
CA TYR A 68 4.87 19.69 15.65
C TYR A 68 4.22 21.00 15.18
N ASN A 69 2.89 21.15 15.30
CA ASN A 69 2.11 22.31 14.84
C ASN A 69 2.20 22.56 13.33
N GLU A 70 2.18 21.48 12.53
CA GLU A 70 2.18 21.50 11.06
C GLU A 70 0.81 21.08 10.50
N PRO A 71 -0.25 21.92 10.61
CA PRO A 71 -1.61 21.54 10.24
C PRO A 71 -1.80 21.29 8.74
N GLU A 72 -1.03 21.97 7.88
CA GLU A 72 -1.06 21.76 6.43
C GLU A 72 -0.58 20.34 6.08
N THR A 73 0.51 19.88 6.70
CA THR A 73 1.01 18.51 6.51
C THR A 73 0.04 17.48 7.06
N ALA A 74 -0.59 17.73 8.22
CA ALA A 74 -1.61 16.84 8.76
C ALA A 74 -2.78 16.65 7.76
N GLN A 75 -3.26 17.74 7.15
CA GLN A 75 -4.31 17.68 6.13
C GLN A 75 -3.89 16.89 4.88
N VAL A 76 -2.64 17.05 4.42
CA VAL A 76 -2.11 16.27 3.30
C VAL A 76 -2.08 14.78 3.65
N CYS A 77 -1.64 14.40 4.85
CA CYS A 77 -1.65 13.01 5.30
C CYS A 77 -3.09 12.45 5.39
N GLU A 78 -4.04 13.22 5.91
CA GLU A 78 -5.46 12.83 6.02
C GLU A 78 -6.14 12.66 4.66
N ALA A 79 -5.76 13.48 3.67
CA ALA A 79 -6.23 13.32 2.30
C ALA A 79 -5.72 12.01 1.67
N ILE A 80 -4.46 11.63 1.94
CA ILE A 80 -3.86 10.42 1.38
C ILE A 80 -4.41 9.17 2.07
N MET A 81 -4.54 9.17 3.40
CA MET A 81 -5.07 8.01 4.12
C MET A 81 -6.52 7.65 3.69
N SER A 82 -7.28 8.65 3.22
CA SER A 82 -8.64 8.44 2.68
C SER A 82 -8.59 7.75 1.32
N GLN A 83 -7.66 8.14 0.45
CA GLN A 83 -7.43 7.50 -0.85
C GLN A 83 -6.96 6.05 -0.70
N ASP A 84 -6.11 5.77 0.28
CA ASP A 84 -5.63 4.40 0.56
C ASP A 84 -6.81 3.49 0.96
N MET A 85 -7.74 3.97 1.80
CA MET A 85 -8.93 3.20 2.18
C MET A 85 -9.89 2.98 1.01
N GLU A 86 -10.11 3.99 0.17
CA GLU A 86 -10.90 3.83 -1.07
C GLU A 86 -10.29 2.76 -2.00
N MET A 87 -8.96 2.73 -2.10
CA MET A 87 -8.24 1.71 -2.87
C MET A 87 -8.38 0.32 -2.21
N ALA A 88 -8.26 0.23 -0.89
CA ALA A 88 -8.39 -1.03 -0.14
C ALA A 88 -9.78 -1.67 -0.37
N GLU A 89 -10.85 -0.88 -0.27
CA GLU A 89 -12.23 -1.30 -0.53
C GLU A 89 -12.45 -1.72 -1.98
N MET A 90 -11.87 -0.98 -2.93
CA MET A 90 -11.93 -1.35 -4.35
C MET A 90 -11.21 -2.68 -4.62
N VAL A 91 -10.06 -2.94 -4.00
CA VAL A 91 -9.35 -4.22 -4.16
C VAL A 91 -10.15 -5.36 -3.54
N GLU A 92 -10.67 -5.14 -2.32
CA GLU A 92 -11.48 -6.13 -1.60
C GLU A 92 -12.73 -6.52 -2.41
N SER A 93 -13.45 -5.54 -2.96
CA SER A 93 -14.65 -5.80 -3.78
C SER A 93 -14.36 -6.58 -5.07
N LYS A 94 -13.15 -6.43 -5.64
CA LYS A 94 -12.72 -7.16 -6.85
C LYS A 94 -12.15 -8.54 -6.57
N LEU A 95 -11.71 -8.80 -5.33
CA LEU A 95 -11.02 -10.04 -4.96
C LEU A 95 -11.84 -11.31 -5.28
N PRO A 96 -13.16 -11.40 -5.02
CA PRO A 96 -13.94 -12.59 -5.37
C PRO A 96 -13.94 -12.89 -6.88
N GLU A 97 -14.00 -11.85 -7.71
CA GLU A 97 -13.98 -12.00 -9.16
C GLU A 97 -12.61 -12.44 -9.66
N ILE A 98 -11.54 -11.86 -9.11
CA ILE A 98 -10.14 -12.27 -9.41
C ILE A 98 -9.95 -13.76 -9.11
N VAL A 99 -10.44 -14.24 -7.96
CA VAL A 99 -10.37 -15.66 -7.58
C VAL A 99 -11.15 -16.54 -8.57
N LYS A 100 -12.37 -16.15 -8.95
CA LYS A 100 -13.18 -16.90 -9.93
C LYS A 100 -12.50 -16.99 -11.29
N GLN A 101 -11.94 -15.89 -11.78
CA GLN A 101 -11.21 -15.84 -13.06
C GLN A 101 -9.96 -16.71 -13.02
N PHE A 102 -9.21 -16.68 -11.91
CA PHE A 102 -8.07 -17.55 -11.70
C PHE A 102 -8.48 -19.03 -11.73
N LEU A 103 -9.48 -19.44 -10.96
CA LEU A 103 -9.94 -20.85 -10.95
C LEU A 103 -10.45 -21.30 -12.33
N SER A 104 -11.14 -20.42 -13.06
CA SER A 104 -11.62 -20.70 -14.42
C SER A 104 -10.47 -20.88 -15.42
N SER A 105 -9.35 -20.18 -15.23
CA SER A 105 -8.17 -20.33 -16.11
C SER A 105 -7.41 -21.62 -15.86
N GLN A 106 -7.52 -22.22 -14.66
CA GLN A 106 -6.89 -23.51 -14.33
C GLN A 106 -7.61 -24.73 -14.92
N GLN A 107 -8.85 -24.57 -15.41
CA GLN A 107 -9.66 -25.66 -15.99
C GLN A 107 -9.45 -25.84 -17.50
N ARG A 108 -8.59 -25.03 -18.13
CA ARG A 108 -8.24 -25.11 -19.56
C ARG A 108 -6.90 -25.82 -19.74
#